data_AF-A0A422MCD3-F1
#
_entry.id   AF-A0A422MCD3-F1
#
_cell.length_a   1.000
_cell.length_b   1.000
_cell.length_c   1.000
_cell.angle_alpha   90.00
_cell.angle_beta   90.00
_cell.angle_gamma   90.00
#
_symmetry.space_group_name_H-M   'P 1'
#
loop_
_entity.id
_entity.type
_entity.pdbx_description
1 polymer ?
#
loop_
_entity_poly.entity_id
_entity_poly.type
_entity_poly.pdbx_seq_one_letter_code
_entity_poly.pdbx_strand_id
1 'polypeptide(L)'
;MKKRGAFDLRYRLILSDIDGTLLNSNHQLTDEVKTAIKEYAAAGGTFVLASARPPLAMTALAHQMGLDVPLASLNGAVICKPQMAI
;
A
#
# COMPACT_ATOMS: atom_id res chain seq x y z
N MET A 1 -33.79 -8.18 4.21
CA MET A 1 -32.54 -7.91 3.46
C MET A 1 -31.84 -6.69 4.07
N LYS A 2 -30.73 -6.87 4.79
CA LYS A 2 -29.94 -5.74 5.30
C LYS A 2 -29.18 -5.10 4.13
N LYS A 3 -29.43 -3.82 3.85
CA LYS A 3 -28.60 -3.03 2.93
C LYS A 3 -27.17 -3.01 3.49
N ARG A 4 -26.21 -3.57 2.75
CA ARG A 4 -24.77 -3.40 3.01
C ARG A 4 -24.45 -1.93 2.75
N GLY A 5 -24.53 -1.09 3.79
CA GLY A 5 -24.11 0.31 3.70
C GLY A 5 -22.59 0.38 3.56
N ALA A 6 -22.08 1.03 2.51
CA ALA A 6 -20.73 1.58 2.27
C ALA A 6 -19.46 0.92 2.90
N PHE A 7 -19.51 -0.31 3.41
CA PHE A 7 -18.45 -0.95 4.20
C PHE A 7 -18.47 -2.48 4.08
N ASP A 8 -18.68 -3.03 2.87
CA ASP A 8 -18.69 -4.49 2.67
C ASP A 8 -17.40 -5.03 2.04
N LEU A 9 -16.26 -4.44 2.38
CA LEU A 9 -14.98 -5.08 2.11
C LEU A 9 -14.76 -6.19 3.14
N ARG A 10 -14.60 -7.44 2.68
CA ARG A 10 -14.26 -8.59 3.53
C ARG A 10 -13.03 -8.34 4.40
N TYR A 11 -12.06 -7.62 3.85
CA TYR A 11 -10.88 -7.14 4.54
C TYR A 11 -10.78 -5.64 4.34
N ARG A 12 -10.82 -4.88 5.45
CA ARG A 12 -10.75 -3.41 5.43
C ARG A 12 -9.33 -2.87 5.37
N LEU A 13 -8.35 -3.71 5.72
CA LEU A 13 -6.94 -3.39 5.74
C LEU A 13 -6.16 -4.54 5.10
N ILE A 14 -5.29 -4.19 4.15
CA ILE A 14 -4.31 -5.09 3.54
C ILE A 14 -2.93 -4.53 3.86
N LEU A 15 -2.06 -5.37 4.40
CA LEU A 15 -0.62 -5.11 4.50
C LEU A 15 0.06 -6.01 3.49
N SER A 16 0.95 -5.44 2.68
CA SER A 16 1.70 -6.20 1.69
C SER A 16 3.18 -5.90 1.75
N ASP A 17 3.97 -6.95 1.55
CA ASP A 17 5.38 -6.82 1.24
C ASP A 17 5.62 -6.24 -0.16
N ILE A 18 6.83 -5.73 -0.40
CA ILE A 18 7.24 -5.06 -1.63
C ILE A 18 8.04 -6.02 -2.52
N ASP A 19 9.22 -6.45 -2.07
CA ASP A 19 10.19 -7.16 -2.91
C ASP A 19 9.81 -8.64 -3.07
N GLY A 20 9.67 -9.11 -4.31
CA GLY A 20 9.19 -10.46 -4.57
C GLY A 20 7.71 -10.69 -4.25
N THR A 21 6.97 -9.64 -3.90
CA THR A 21 5.53 -9.68 -3.61
C THR A 21 4.76 -8.72 -4.52
N LEU A 22 4.91 -7.41 -4.35
CA LEU A 22 4.26 -6.40 -5.21
C LEU A 22 5.07 -6.06 -6.45
N LEU A 23 6.39 -6.00 -6.30
CA LEU A 23 7.28 -5.79 -7.42
C LEU A 23 7.51 -7.12 -8.15
N ASN A 24 7.48 -7.08 -9.47
CA ASN A 24 7.84 -8.23 -10.28
C ASN A 24 9.36 -8.54 -10.17
N SER A 25 9.81 -9.59 -10.84
CA SER A 25 11.23 -10.00 -10.86
C SER A 25 12.18 -8.95 -11.43
N ASN A 26 11.67 -7.94 -12.15
CA ASN A 26 12.44 -6.81 -12.66
C ASN A 26 12.42 -5.60 -11.70
N HIS A 27 11.93 -5.79 -10.47
CA HIS A 27 11.70 -4.73 -9.47
C HIS A 27 10.77 -3.60 -9.96
N GLN A 28 9.85 -3.92 -10.86
CA GLN A 28 8.91 -2.96 -11.43
C GLN A 28 7.53 -3.11 -10.79
N LEU A 29 6.91 -1.96 -10.53
CA LEU A 29 5.51 -1.87 -10.15
C LEU A 29 4.65 -1.79 -11.42
N THR A 30 3.86 -2.82 -11.69
CA THR A 30 3.00 -2.89 -12.87
C THR A 30 1.77 -1.98 -12.75
N ASP A 31 1.20 -1.59 -13.89
CA ASP A 31 0.01 -0.74 -13.91
C ASP A 31 -1.25 -1.48 -13.41
N GLU A 32 -1.29 -2.80 -13.57
CA GLU A 32 -2.34 -3.65 -13.00
C GLU A 32 -2.35 -3.57 -11.47
N VAL A 33 -1.18 -3.68 -10.82
CA VAL A 33 -1.08 -3.56 -9.35
C VAL A 33 -1.48 -2.17 -8.88
N LYS A 34 -1.02 -1.11 -9.57
CA LYS A 34 -1.44 0.27 -9.25
C LYS A 34 -2.95 0.44 -9.36
N THR A 35 -3.56 -0.12 -10.39
CA THR A 35 -5.00 -0.03 -10.62
C THR A 35 -5.78 -0.77 -9.54
N ALA A 36 -5.39 -2.01 -9.22
CA ALA A 36 -6.03 -2.80 -8.17
C ALA A 36 -5.96 -2.10 -6.79
N ILE A 37 -4.82 -1.52 -6.44
CA ILE A 37 -4.65 -0.77 -5.18
C ILE A 37 -5.57 0.45 -5.15
N LYS A 38 -5.67 1.20 -6.25
CA LYS A 38 -6.55 2.37 -6.38
C LYS A 38 -8.03 1.99 -6.25
N GLU A 39 -8.45 0.92 -6.92
CA GLU A 39 -9.84 0.43 -6.85
C GLU A 39 -10.20 -0.04 -5.43
N TYR A 40 -9.28 -0.77 -4.78
CA TYR A 40 -9.47 -1.19 -3.39
C TYR A 40 -9.57 0.00 -2.43
N ALA A 41 -8.71 1.01 -2.59
CA ALA A 41 -8.77 2.23 -1.80
C ALA A 41 -10.07 3.01 -2.05
N ALA A 42 -10.51 3.12 -3.31
CA ALA A 42 -11.77 3.77 -3.68
C ALA A 42 -13.01 3.04 -3.12
N ALA A 43 -12.93 1.73 -2.92
CA ALA A 43 -13.95 0.93 -2.25
C ALA A 43 -13.96 1.09 -0.71
N GLY A 44 -13.11 1.97 -0.15
CA GLY A 44 -13.01 2.23 1.29
C GLY A 44 -11.99 1.35 2.03
N GLY A 45 -11.15 0.63 1.28
CA GLY A 45 -10.07 -0.20 1.81
C GLY A 45 -8.84 0.63 2.17
N THR A 46 -8.02 0.12 3.09
CA THR A 46 -6.71 0.71 3.42
C THR A 46 -5.61 -0.24 3.00
N PHE A 47 -4.70 0.20 2.13
CA PHE A 47 -3.59 -0.62 1.63
C PHE A 47 -2.25 -0.07 2.12
N VAL A 48 -1.56 -0.82 2.97
CA VAL A 48 -0.33 -0.42 3.67
C VAL A 48 0.85 -1.24 3.16
N LEU A 49 1.98 -0.57 2.91
CA LEU A 49 3.24 -1.24 2.60
C LEU A 49 3.96 -1.65 3.88
N ALA A 50 4.49 -2.88 3.90
CA ALA A 50 5.32 -3.40 4.98
C ALA A 50 6.60 -4.00 4.39
N SER A 51 7.80 -3.53 4.75
CA SER A 51 9.03 -4.00 4.10
C SER A 51 10.28 -3.80 4.96
N ALA A 52 11.34 -4.53 4.64
CA ALA A 52 12.69 -4.29 5.13
C ALA A 52 13.27 -2.95 4.62
N ARG A 53 12.73 -2.41 3.53
CA ARG A 53 13.20 -1.16 2.93
C ARG A 53 13.15 0.01 3.92
N PRO A 54 14.09 0.96 3.85
CA PRO A 54 14.07 2.16 4.67
C PRO A 54 12.91 3.09 4.26
N PRO A 55 12.47 4.01 5.15
CA PRO A 55 11.30 4.86 4.93
C PRO A 55 11.34 5.59 3.59
N LEU A 56 12.48 6.19 3.25
CA LEU A 56 12.66 6.96 2.01
C LEU A 56 12.37 6.13 0.75
N ALA A 57 12.84 4.88 0.71
CA ALA A 57 12.63 4.00 -0.44
C ALA A 57 11.17 3.54 -0.54
N MET A 58 10.49 3.35 0.59
CA MET A 58 9.07 3.00 0.62
C MET A 58 8.18 4.18 0.23
N THR A 59 8.53 5.40 0.65
CA THR A 59 7.81 6.64 0.31
C THR A 59 7.71 6.84 -1.21
N ALA A 60 8.82 6.67 -1.94
CA ALA A 60 8.81 6.81 -3.39
C ALA A 60 7.82 5.85 -4.08
N LEU A 61 7.75 4.60 -3.61
CA LEU A 61 6.80 3.60 -4.11
C LEU A 61 5.36 3.92 -3.70
N ALA A 62 5.13 4.32 -2.44
CA ALA A 62 3.83 4.74 -1.95
C ALA A 62 3.24 5.88 -2.79
N HIS A 63 4.08 6.86 -3.17
CA HIS A 63 3.67 7.96 -4.05
C HIS A 63 3.29 7.48 -5.45
N GLN A 64 4.02 6.52 -6.05
CA GLN A 64 3.64 5.93 -7.35
C GLN A 64 2.27 5.22 -7.30
N MET A 65 1.89 4.70 -6.12
CA MET A 65 0.60 4.06 -5.88
C MET A 65 -0.50 5.05 -5.45
N GLY A 66 -0.16 6.32 -5.18
CA GLY A 66 -1.08 7.31 -4.64
C GLY A 66 -1.51 7.06 -3.19
N LEU A 67 -0.65 6.41 -2.40
CA LEU A 67 -0.92 6.05 -1.01
C LEU A 67 -0.45 7.15 -0.06
N ASP A 68 -1.39 7.66 0.76
CA ASP A 68 -1.12 8.54 1.91
C ASP A 68 -1.56 7.85 3.21
N VAL A 69 -0.95 6.70 3.50
CA VAL A 69 -1.22 5.86 4.67
C VAL A 69 0.08 5.44 5.34
N PRO A 70 0.05 5.02 6.62
CA PRO A 70 1.27 4.57 7.30
C PRO A 70 2.02 3.48 6.54
N LEU A 71 3.34 3.45 6.69
CA LEU A 71 4.26 2.48 6.14
C LEU A 71 4.92 1.73 7.31
N ALA A 72 5.02 0.41 7.22
CA ALA A 72 5.78 -0.41 8.16
C ALA A 72 7.17 -0.71 7.59
N SER A 73 8.14 0.11 7.95
CA SER A 73 9.52 0.09 7.42
C SER A 73 10.49 -0.64 8.35
N LEU A 74 11.67 -0.99 7.82
CA LEU A 74 12.73 -1.68 8.56
C LEU A 74 12.21 -2.96 9.25
N ASN A 75 11.47 -3.79 8.50
CA ASN A 75 10.80 -5.00 9.00
C ASN A 75 9.83 -4.72 10.17
N GLY A 76 9.18 -3.55 10.14
CA GLY A 76 8.23 -3.12 11.16
C GLY A 76 8.85 -2.43 12.38
N ALA A 77 10.18 -2.25 12.42
CA ALA A 77 10.82 -1.49 13.49
C ALA A 77 10.44 0.00 13.50
N VAL A 78 10.02 0.53 12.34
CA VAL A 78 9.59 1.92 12.18
C VAL A 78 8.23 1.97 11.50
N ILE A 79 7.28 2.67 12.11
CA ILE A 79 6.00 3.04 11.48
C ILE A 79 6.04 4.54 11.21
N CYS A 80 5.94 4.93 9.94
CA CYS A 80 6.00 6.33 9.53
C CYS A 80 4.95 6.63 8.45
N LYS A 81 4.67 7.91 8.21
CA LYS A 81 3.89 8.31 7.03
C LYS A 81 4.83 8.50 5.83
N PRO A 82 4.34 8.37 4.59
CA PRO A 82 5.07 8.79 3.41
C PRO A 82 5.19 10.32 3.49
N GLN A 83 6.35 10.84 3.93
CA GLN A 83 6.59 12.27 3.89
C GLN A 83 6.99 12.71 2.48
N MET A 84 6.53 13.88 2.05
CA MET A 84 6.98 14.47 0.80
C MET A 84 8.52 14.60 0.82
N ALA A 85 9.20 14.09 -0.21
CA ALA A 85 10.60 14.44 -0.41
C ALA A 85 10.64 15.95 -0.72
N ILE A 86 11.37 16.68 0.12
CA ILE A 86 11.55 18.14 0.05
C ILE A 86 12.33 18.51 -1.21
#